data_AF-H3ACV6-F1
#
_entry.id   AF-H3ACV6-F1
#
_cell.length_a   1.000
_cell.length_b   1.000
_cell.length_c   1.000
_cell.angle_alpha   90.00
_cell.angle_beta   90.00
_cell.angle_gamma   90.00
#
_symmetry.space_group_name_H-M   'P 1'
#
loop_
_entity.id
_entity.type
_entity.pdbx_description
1 polymer ?
#
loop_
_entity_poly.entity_id
_entity_poly.type
_entity_poly.pdbx_seq_one_letter_code
_entity_poly.pdbx_strand_id
1 'polypeptide(L)'
;GFAFPDWAYKPESSPGSRQIQLWHFILELLQKEEYRDVIAWQGDYGEFVIKDPDEVARLWGMRKCKPHMNYDKLSRALRYYYNKRILHKTKGKRFTYKFNFSKLILVNYPVWDMAPSPLLTGANHYHPSLLQA
;
A
#
# COMPACT_ATOMS: atom_id res chain seq x y z
N GLY A 1 14.66 -6.58 14.78
CA GLY A 1 14.03 -6.90 13.49
C GLY A 1 12.70 -6.18 13.41
N PHE A 2 12.51 -5.31 12.42
CA PHE A 2 11.25 -4.57 12.27
C PHE A 2 10.33 -5.35 11.33
N ALA A 3 9.71 -6.41 11.85
CA ALA A 3 8.54 -7.01 11.21
C ALA A 3 7.36 -6.06 11.42
N PHE A 4 6.68 -5.66 10.34
CA PHE A 4 5.43 -4.91 10.49
C PHE A 4 4.37 -5.84 11.07
N PRO A 5 3.41 -5.32 11.87
CA PRO A 5 2.38 -6.16 12.46
C PRO A 5 1.45 -6.70 11.37
N ASP A 6 0.87 -7.88 11.61
CA ASP A 6 0.09 -8.69 10.64
C ASP A 6 -1.00 -7.95 9.86
N TRP A 7 -1.50 -6.81 10.37
CA TRP A 7 -2.46 -5.96 9.64
C TRP A 7 -1.89 -5.41 8.32
N ALA A 8 -0.57 -5.32 8.18
CA ALA A 8 0.10 -4.78 7.00
C ALA A 8 0.29 -5.81 5.88
N TYR A 9 0.42 -7.10 6.22
CA TYR A 9 0.91 -8.16 5.32
C TYR A 9 -0.14 -9.17 4.85
N LYS A 10 -1.46 -8.93 5.01
CA LYS A 10 -2.44 -9.89 4.47
C LYS A 10 -2.38 -9.91 2.93
N PRO A 11 -1.92 -11.00 2.27
CA PRO A 11 -1.66 -11.02 0.82
C PRO A 11 -2.92 -11.19 -0.05
N GLU A 12 -4.09 -11.40 0.56
CA GLU A 12 -5.35 -11.63 -0.17
C GLU A 12 -6.00 -10.32 -0.67
N SER A 13 -5.22 -9.45 -1.32
CA SER A 13 -5.75 -8.25 -1.98
C SER A 13 -5.72 -8.40 -3.49
N SER A 14 -6.52 -9.34 -4.00
CA SER A 14 -6.99 -9.26 -5.38
C SER A 14 -7.62 -7.87 -5.59
N PRO A 15 -7.40 -7.20 -6.73
CA PRO A 15 -8.14 -6.00 -7.11
C PRO A 15 -9.64 -6.26 -6.97
N GLY A 16 -10.32 -5.55 -6.06
CA GLY A 16 -11.74 -5.76 -5.73
C GLY A 16 -12.02 -6.47 -4.40
N SER A 17 -11.02 -6.96 -3.66
CA SER A 17 -11.25 -7.59 -2.36
C SER A 17 -11.68 -6.59 -1.28
N ARG A 18 -12.63 -6.98 -0.42
CA ARG A 18 -13.02 -6.21 0.78
C ARG A 18 -11.89 -6.06 1.80
N GLN A 19 -10.75 -6.72 1.61
CA GLN A 19 -9.59 -6.66 2.50
C GLN A 19 -8.56 -5.59 2.11
N ILE A 20 -8.74 -4.91 0.97
CA ILE A 20 -7.88 -3.79 0.54
C ILE A 20 -7.70 -2.75 1.66
N GLN A 21 -6.50 -2.19 1.76
CA GLN A 21 -6.15 -1.09 2.65
C GLN A 21 -6.37 0.25 1.97
N LEU A 22 -6.66 1.30 2.75
CA LEU A 22 -6.98 2.62 2.19
C LEU A 22 -5.84 3.18 1.32
N TRP A 23 -4.59 3.01 1.72
CA TRP A 23 -3.46 3.55 0.95
C TRP A 23 -3.30 2.88 -0.44
N HIS A 24 -3.54 1.56 -0.54
CA HIS A 24 -3.58 0.86 -1.82
C HIS A 24 -4.74 1.36 -2.69
N PHE A 25 -5.91 1.54 -2.09
CA PHE A 25 -7.07 2.09 -2.79
C PHE A 25 -6.82 3.51 -3.31
N ILE A 26 -6.18 4.38 -2.53
CA ILE A 26 -5.80 5.72 -2.96
C ILE A 26 -4.84 5.66 -4.17
N LEU A 27 -3.84 4.78 -4.14
CA LEU A 27 -2.95 4.57 -5.29
C LEU A 27 -3.70 4.05 -6.53
N GLU A 28 -4.70 3.18 -6.36
CA GLU A 28 -5.54 2.69 -7.44
C GLU A 28 -6.33 3.82 -8.10
N LEU A 29 -6.96 4.70 -7.30
CA LEU A 29 -7.69 5.86 -7.84
C LEU A 29 -6.75 6.80 -8.59
N LEU A 30 -5.57 7.07 -8.03
CA LEU A 30 -4.56 7.96 -8.61
C LEU A 30 -3.96 7.48 -9.94
N GLN A 31 -4.16 6.21 -10.32
CA GLN A 31 -3.68 5.64 -11.58
C GLN A 31 -4.69 5.75 -12.73
N LYS A 32 -5.98 6.01 -12.43
CA LYS A 32 -7.05 5.99 -13.42
C LYS A 32 -7.47 7.41 -13.79
N GLU A 33 -7.47 7.71 -15.08
CA GLU A 33 -7.79 9.04 -15.59
C GLU A 33 -9.22 9.49 -15.25
N GLU A 34 -10.17 8.55 -15.19
CA GLU A 34 -11.57 8.82 -14.82
C GLU A 34 -11.75 9.48 -13.45
N TYR A 35 -10.78 9.34 -12.52
CA TYR A 35 -10.84 9.95 -11.20
C TYR A 35 -10.00 11.23 -11.08
N ARG A 36 -9.45 11.76 -12.17
CA ARG A 36 -8.54 12.93 -12.14
C ARG A 36 -9.16 14.17 -11.48
N ASP A 37 -10.47 14.35 -11.59
CA ASP A 37 -11.19 15.47 -10.97
C ASP A 37 -11.61 15.21 -9.52
N VAL A 38 -11.50 13.97 -9.06
CA VAL A 38 -11.78 13.53 -7.68
C VAL A 38 -10.50 13.50 -6.85
N ILE A 39 -9.41 12.95 -7.40
CA ILE A 39 -8.11 12.81 -6.74
C ILE A 39 -7.01 12.81 -7.79
N ALA A 40 -5.91 13.53 -7.53
CA ALA A 40 -4.82 13.63 -8.50
C ALA A 40 -3.46 13.82 -7.84
N TRP A 41 -2.41 13.37 -8.54
CA TRP A 41 -1.04 13.79 -8.25
C TRP A 41 -0.90 15.30 -8.45
N GLN A 42 -0.17 15.96 -7.55
CA GLN A 42 0.07 17.40 -7.61
C GLN A 42 1.33 17.74 -6.83
N GLY A 43 2.10 18.72 -7.30
CA GLY A 43 3.26 19.24 -6.58
C GLY A 43 4.45 18.29 -6.68
N ASP A 44 5.11 18.05 -5.56
CA ASP A 44 6.30 17.20 -5.51
C ASP A 44 6.00 15.73 -5.82
N TYR A 45 7.04 14.96 -6.12
CA TYR A 45 6.95 13.51 -6.28
C TYR A 45 6.26 12.83 -5.09
N GLY A 46 5.20 12.08 -5.38
CA GLY A 46 4.37 11.39 -4.40
C GLY A 46 3.38 12.25 -3.61
N GLU A 47 3.31 13.55 -3.89
CA GLU A 47 2.28 14.43 -3.36
C GLU A 47 1.00 14.35 -4.21
N PHE A 48 -0.13 14.25 -3.54
CA PHE A 48 -1.44 14.16 -4.16
C PHE A 48 -2.45 15.00 -3.39
N VAL A 49 -3.51 15.41 -4.08
CA VAL A 49 -4.63 16.16 -3.53
C VAL A 49 -5.92 15.39 -3.74
N ILE A 50 -6.75 15.34 -2.69
CA ILE A 50 -8.14 14.92 -2.80
C ILE A 50 -8.96 16.18 -3.13
N LYS A 51 -9.43 16.26 -4.38
CA LYS A 51 -10.20 17.40 -4.89
C LYS A 51 -11.67 17.31 -4.47
N ASP A 52 -12.22 16.10 -4.50
CA ASP A 52 -13.57 15.77 -4.01
C ASP A 52 -13.48 14.78 -2.84
N PRO A 53 -13.47 15.27 -1.58
CA PRO A 53 -13.37 14.42 -0.40
C PRO A 53 -14.56 13.48 -0.19
N ASP A 54 -15.76 13.92 -0.58
CA ASP A 54 -16.98 13.16 -0.39
C ASP A 54 -17.05 12.00 -1.38
N GLU A 55 -16.66 12.23 -2.63
CA GLU A 55 -16.60 11.17 -3.64
C GLU A 55 -15.54 10.12 -3.32
N VAL A 56 -14.33 10.52 -2.88
CA VAL A 56 -13.31 9.55 -2.41
C VAL A 56 -13.85 8.71 -1.25
N ALA A 57 -14.57 9.33 -0.30
CA ALA A 57 -15.16 8.61 0.82
C ALA A 57 -16.28 7.66 0.38
N ARG A 58 -17.12 8.07 -0.58
CA ARG A 58 -18.19 7.25 -1.15
C ARG A 58 -17.62 6.03 -1.86
N LEU A 59 -16.62 6.21 -2.73
CA LEU A 59 -15.94 5.12 -3.45
C LEU A 59 -15.25 4.16 -2.46
N TRP A 60 -14.62 4.69 -1.40
CA TRP A 60 -14.05 3.85 -0.34
C TRP A 60 -15.13 3.06 0.42
N GLY A 61 -16.25 3.71 0.74
CA GLY A 61 -17.42 3.09 1.35
C GLY A 61 -17.97 1.94 0.51
N MET A 62 -18.12 2.15 -0.80
CA MET A 62 -18.50 1.10 -1.75
C MET A 62 -17.53 -0.07 -1.71
N ARG A 63 -16.21 0.21 -1.82
CA ARG A 63 -15.17 -0.82 -1.85
C ARG A 63 -15.16 -1.71 -0.60
N LYS A 64 -15.49 -1.14 0.56
CA LYS A 64 -15.50 -1.84 1.86
C LYS A 64 -16.89 -2.29 2.33
N CYS A 65 -17.93 -2.07 1.51
CA CYS A 65 -19.34 -2.26 1.88
C CYS A 65 -19.70 -1.54 3.20
N LYS A 66 -19.30 -0.27 3.33
CA LYS A 66 -19.58 0.61 4.48
C LYS A 66 -20.41 1.82 3.99
N PRO A 67 -21.75 1.72 3.97
CA PRO A 67 -22.62 2.75 3.38
C PRO A 67 -22.56 4.10 4.10
N HIS A 68 -22.14 4.12 5.37
CA HIS A 68 -21.99 5.35 6.16
C HIS A 68 -20.52 5.81 6.26
N MET A 69 -19.70 5.48 5.25
CA MET A 69 -18.36 6.04 5.12
C MET A 69 -18.47 7.53 4.75
N ASN A 70 -17.61 8.35 5.33
CA ASN A 70 -17.49 9.78 5.02
C ASN A 70 -16.02 10.22 5.16
N TYR A 71 -15.73 11.45 4.76
CA TYR A 71 -14.36 11.94 4.78
C TYR A 71 -13.76 12.05 6.19
N ASP A 72 -14.55 12.35 7.22
CA ASP A 72 -14.05 12.42 8.61
C ASP A 72 -13.51 11.07 9.09
N LYS A 73 -14.23 9.99 8.80
CA LYS A 73 -13.80 8.62 9.11
C LYS A 73 -12.61 8.20 8.25
N LEU A 74 -12.63 8.52 6.96
CA LEU A 74 -11.52 8.21 6.04
C LEU A 74 -10.25 8.96 6.46
N SER A 75 -10.34 10.26 6.74
CA SER A 75 -9.22 11.08 7.19
C SER A 75 -8.69 10.64 8.56
N ARG A 76 -9.51 9.98 9.39
CA ARG A 76 -9.03 9.31 10.62
C ARG A 76 -8.05 8.18 10.30
N ALA A 77 -8.29 7.40 9.25
CA ALA A 77 -7.37 6.38 8.77
C ALA A 77 -6.10 7.00 8.16
N LEU A 78 -6.23 8.06 7.35
CA LEU A 78 -5.07 8.78 6.82
C LEU A 78 -4.13 9.30 7.91
N ARG A 79 -4.68 9.83 9.01
CA ARG A 79 -3.89 10.27 10.18
C ARG A 79 -3.11 9.12 10.84
N TYR A 80 -3.67 7.90 10.88
CA TYR A 80 -2.94 6.74 11.40
C TYR A 80 -1.72 6.36 10.55
N TYR A 81 -1.69 6.74 9.28
CA TYR A 81 -0.56 6.45 8.39
C TYR A 81 0.67 7.32 8.64
N TYR A 82 0.54 8.43 9.38
CA TYR A 82 1.66 9.35 9.64
C TYR A 82 2.74 8.66 10.50
N ASN A 83 2.34 8.06 11.62
CA ASN A 83 3.27 7.34 12.51
C ASN A 83 3.84 6.09 11.85
N LYS A 84 3.04 5.47 10.96
CA LYS A 84 3.45 4.29 10.17
C LYS A 84 4.35 4.65 8.98
N ARG A 85 4.62 5.94 8.77
CA ARG A 85 5.47 6.46 7.68
C ARG A 85 5.02 6.01 6.29
N ILE A 86 3.74 5.74 6.09
CA ILE A 86 3.16 5.38 4.78
C ILE A 86 2.93 6.64 3.94
N LEU A 87 2.29 7.64 4.55
CA LEU A 87 2.08 8.97 3.99
C LEU A 87 2.06 10.00 5.11
N HIS A 88 2.14 11.28 4.77
CA HIS A 88 1.99 12.38 5.70
C HIS A 88 1.11 13.49 5.14
N LYS A 89 0.57 14.33 6.02
CA LYS A 89 -0.16 15.53 5.63
C LYS A 89 0.82 16.59 5.11
N THR A 90 0.56 17.15 3.94
CA THR A 90 1.26 18.37 3.51
C THR A 90 0.73 19.54 4.34
N LYS A 91 1.64 20.21 5.06
CA LYS A 91 1.30 21.36 5.93
C LYS A 91 0.80 22.53 5.08
N GLY A 92 -0.19 23.26 5.58
CA GLY A 92 -0.74 24.46 4.93
C GLY A 92 -1.61 24.23 3.68
N LYS A 93 -1.63 23.03 3.09
CA LYS A 93 -2.45 22.72 1.92
C LYS A 93 -3.71 21.96 2.30
N ARG A 94 -4.88 22.28 1.74
CA ARG A 94 -6.14 21.55 2.05
C ARG A 94 -6.16 20.20 1.34
N PHE A 95 -6.52 19.14 2.08
CA PHE A 95 -6.70 17.77 1.56
C PHE A 95 -5.51 17.18 0.76
N THR A 96 -4.33 17.78 0.90
CA THR A 96 -3.09 17.34 0.26
C THR A 96 -2.26 16.46 1.19
N TYR A 97 -1.75 15.36 0.66
CA TYR A 97 -0.93 14.38 1.37
C TYR A 97 0.23 13.95 0.48
N LYS A 98 1.28 13.40 1.09
CA LYS A 98 2.44 12.92 0.34
C LYS A 98 2.83 11.53 0.81
N PHE A 99 2.86 10.59 -0.14
CA PHE A 99 3.35 9.23 0.09
C PHE A 99 4.84 9.24 0.40
N ASN A 100 5.27 8.33 1.27
CA ASN A 100 6.68 8.06 1.49
C ASN A 100 7.07 6.82 0.67
N PHE A 101 7.31 7.01 -0.63
CA PHE A 101 7.59 5.89 -1.53
C PHE A 101 8.87 5.12 -1.18
N SER A 102 9.91 5.79 -0.69
CA SER A 102 11.14 5.12 -0.24
C SER A 102 10.87 4.09 0.88
N LYS A 103 9.83 4.30 1.69
CA LYS A 103 9.38 3.32 2.69
C LYS A 103 8.33 2.34 2.14
N LEU A 104 7.48 2.76 1.21
CA LEU A 104 6.52 1.85 0.56
C LEU A 104 7.19 0.78 -0.29
N ILE A 105 8.26 1.11 -1.03
CA ILE A 105 9.02 0.14 -1.84
C ILE A 105 9.65 -0.93 -0.94
N LEU A 106 10.18 -0.53 0.22
CA LEU A 106 10.74 -1.48 1.21
C LEU A 106 9.68 -2.37 1.87
N VAL A 107 8.41 -1.94 1.88
CA VAL A 107 7.27 -2.71 2.41
C VAL A 107 6.71 -3.69 1.36
N ASN A 108 6.70 -3.30 0.09
CA ASN A 108 6.18 -4.12 -1.01
C ASN A 108 7.21 -5.09 -1.62
N TYR A 109 8.51 -4.80 -1.46
CA TYR A 109 9.61 -5.68 -1.78
C TYR A 109 10.47 -5.88 -0.52
N PRO A 110 10.19 -6.89 0.33
CA PRO A 110 11.15 -7.25 1.35
C PRO A 110 12.46 -7.62 0.65
N VAL A 111 13.58 -7.10 1.16
CA VAL A 111 14.94 -7.31 0.60
C VAL A 111 15.31 -8.80 0.43
N TRP A 112 14.53 -9.70 1.01
CA TRP A 112 14.64 -11.15 0.92
C TRP A 112 14.22 -11.75 -0.44
N ASP A 113 13.39 -11.05 -1.24
CA ASP A 113 13.00 -11.49 -2.59
C ASP A 113 14.00 -11.11 -3.69
N MET A 114 15.12 -10.44 -3.32
CA MET A 114 16.30 -10.30 -4.19
C MET A 114 17.35 -11.36 -3.86
N ALA A 115 16.94 -12.63 -3.67
CA ALA A 115 17.90 -13.71 -3.83
C ALA A 115 18.39 -13.67 -5.30
N PRO A 116 19.71 -13.62 -5.57
CA PRO A 116 20.20 -13.75 -6.92
C PRO A 116 19.70 -15.08 -7.47
N SER A 117 19.06 -15.05 -8.64
CA SER A 117 18.65 -16.26 -9.36
C SER A 117 19.79 -17.28 -9.33
N PRO A 118 19.57 -18.54 -8.90
CA PRO A 118 20.56 -19.61 -9.06
C PRO A 118 20.53 -20.07 -10.52
N LEU A 119 20.73 -19.15 -11.45
CA LEU A 119 21.30 -19.47 -12.74
C LEU A 119 22.78 -19.17 -12.55
N LEU A 120 23.61 -20.19 -12.70
CA LEU A 120 25.08 -20.21 -12.48
C LEU A 120 25.58 -20.74 -11.13
N THR A 121 25.14 -21.94 -10.72
CA THR A 121 26.06 -22.87 -10.04
C THR A 121 25.69 -24.30 -10.41
N GLY A 122 26.25 -24.77 -11.53
CA GLY A 122 26.38 -26.20 -11.77
C GLY A 122 27.39 -26.76 -10.77
N ALA A 123 26.95 -27.68 -9.92
CA ALA A 123 27.81 -28.69 -9.29
C ALA A 123 26.92 -29.78 -8.68
N ASN A 124 26.93 -30.95 -9.33
CA ASN A 124 26.62 -32.24 -8.72
C ASN A 124 27.28 -32.34 -7.34
N HIS A 125 26.62 -32.91 -6.33
CA HIS A 125 27.25 -33.89 -5.42
C HIS A 125 26.22 -34.65 -4.55
N TYR A 126 26.11 -35.94 -4.89
CA TYR A 126 26.05 -37.15 -4.04
C TYR A 126 25.40 -37.12 -2.64
N HIS A 127 24.38 -37.96 -2.52
CA HIS A 127 23.76 -38.48 -1.30
C HIS A 127 24.50 -39.73 -0.79
N PRO A 128 24.88 -39.83 0.51
CA PRO A 128 25.22 -41.09 1.15
C PRO A 128 24.22 -41.49 2.25
N SER A 129 23.52 -42.59 1.95
CA SER A 129 23.11 -43.74 2.79
C SER A 129 23.06 -43.67 4.33
N LEU A 130 21.87 -44.04 4.85
CA LEU A 130 21.57 -45.10 5.85
C LEU A 130 22.48 -45.31 7.08
N LEU A 131 21.89 -45.09 8.26
CA LEU A 131 22.12 -45.78 9.56
C LEU A 131 20.81 -45.58 10.38
N GLN A 132 19.88 -46.54 10.39
CA GLN A 132 19.78 -47.71 11.29
C GLN A 132 19.00 -47.43 12.59
N ALA A 133 17.74 -47.90 12.63
CA ALA A 133 17.13 -48.68 13.71
C ALA A 133 15.82 -49.29 13.18
#